data_AF-A0A1Q3S4Z0-F1
#
_entry.id   AF-A0A1Q3S4Z0-F1
#
_cell.length_a   1.000
_cell.length_b   1.000
_cell.length_c   1.000
_cell.angle_alpha   90.00
_cell.angle_beta   90.00
_cell.angle_gamma   90.00
#
_symmetry.space_group_name_H-M   'P 1'
#
loop_
_entity.id
_entity.type
_entity.pdbx_description
1 polymer ?
#
loop_
_entity_poly.entity_id
_entity_poly.type
_entity_poly.pdbx_seq_one_letter_code
_entity_poly.pdbx_strand_id
1 'polypeptide(L)'
;MNDTFAPKINRQEFQKTILKFQNNEGADTAMINIIASKIKNAETVIFYDAFITLCKQYHVDVKCYEETKEGQTSCTIIIKKDNYDYYSMSYTARDKDVTLALAAKLYEVLSIQIQNEQFIKSIKR
;
A
#
# COMPACT_ATOMS: atom_id res chain seq x y z
N MET A 1 6.95 -26.45 -2.04
CA MET A 1 6.80 -25.21 -2.82
C MET A 1 5.86 -24.32 -2.02
N ASN A 2 6.37 -23.23 -1.43
CA ASN A 2 5.50 -22.28 -0.72
C ASN A 2 4.76 -21.48 -1.77
N ASP A 3 3.53 -21.88 -2.08
CA ASP A 3 2.60 -21.01 -2.78
C ASP A 3 2.54 -19.70 -1.99
N THR A 4 3.13 -18.65 -2.56
CA THR A 4 3.17 -17.36 -1.90
C THR A 4 1.76 -16.81 -1.99
N PHE A 5 1.05 -16.79 -0.87
CA PHE A 5 -0.31 -16.27 -0.81
C PHE A 5 -0.36 -14.86 -1.41
N ALA A 6 -1.15 -14.68 -2.46
CA ALA A 6 -1.39 -13.41 -3.12
C ALA A 6 -2.86 -13.03 -2.92
N PRO A 7 -3.16 -11.93 -2.20
CA PRO A 7 -4.53 -11.50 -2.01
C PRO A 7 -5.16 -11.05 -3.33
N LYS A 8 -6.48 -11.18 -3.43
CA LYS A 8 -7.23 -10.68 -4.59
C LYS A 8 -7.22 -9.15 -4.59
N ILE A 9 -6.60 -8.58 -5.63
CA ILE A 9 -6.52 -7.14 -5.85
C ILE A 9 -7.09 -6.78 -7.22
N ASN A 10 -8.12 -5.94 -7.24
CA ASN A 10 -8.61 -5.28 -8.42
C ASN A 10 -7.76 -4.03 -8.71
N ARG A 11 -6.84 -4.13 -9.68
CA ARG A 11 -5.89 -3.05 -10.02
C ARG A 11 -6.58 -1.74 -10.43
N GLN A 12 -7.70 -1.82 -11.14
CA GLN A 12 -8.44 -0.63 -11.58
C GLN A 12 -9.09 0.08 -10.38
N GLU A 13 -9.73 -0.69 -9.50
CA GLU A 13 -10.35 -0.13 -8.30
C GLU A 13 -9.32 0.40 -7.30
N PHE A 14 -8.16 -0.26 -7.21
CA PHE A 14 -7.01 0.23 -6.47
C PHE A 14 -6.59 1.62 -6.97
N GLN A 15 -6.36 1.75 -8.28
CA GLN A 15 -5.97 3.02 -8.90
C GLN A 15 -7.00 4.11 -8.63
N LYS A 16 -8.29 3.84 -8.88
CA LYS A 16 -9.37 4.81 -8.63
C LYS A 16 -9.38 5.27 -7.17
N THR A 17 -9.17 4.35 -6.24
CA THR A 17 -9.14 4.64 -4.80
C THR A 17 -7.96 5.56 -4.45
N ILE A 18 -6.75 5.26 -4.94
CA ILE A 18 -5.58 6.11 -4.73
C ILE A 18 -5.79 7.52 -5.31
N LEU A 19 -6.27 7.60 -6.56
CA LEU A 19 -6.55 8.90 -7.21
C LEU A 19 -7.64 9.68 -6.46
N LYS A 20 -8.65 9.00 -5.91
CA LYS A 20 -9.68 9.64 -5.08
C LYS A 20 -9.07 10.26 -3.82
N PHE A 21 -8.15 9.57 -3.14
CA PHE A 21 -7.47 10.16 -1.98
C PHE A 21 -6.62 11.37 -2.34
N GLN A 22 -6.03 11.42 -3.53
CA GLN A 22 -5.28 12.59 -4.01
C GLN A 22 -6.19 13.79 -4.30
N ASN A 23 -7.42 13.55 -4.73
CA ASN A 23 -8.37 14.60 -5.11
C ASN A 23 -9.22 15.12 -3.92
N ASN A 24 -9.07 14.55 -2.72
CA ASN A 24 -9.80 15.01 -1.53
C ASN A 24 -9.19 16.31 -0.98
N GLU A 25 -10.05 17.26 -0.58
CA GLU A 25 -9.66 18.51 0.08
C GLU A 25 -8.86 18.23 1.37
N GLY A 26 -7.66 18.79 1.48
CA GLY A 26 -6.72 18.56 2.60
C GLY A 26 -5.54 17.65 2.27
N ALA A 27 -5.49 17.05 1.07
CA ALA A 27 -4.32 16.31 0.63
C ALA A 27 -3.13 17.26 0.32
N ASP A 28 -1.97 16.97 0.92
CA ASP A 28 -0.75 17.76 0.79
C ASP A 28 -0.29 17.79 -0.69
N THR A 29 -0.26 18.99 -1.28
CA THR A 29 0.09 19.19 -2.69
C THR A 29 1.49 18.66 -3.02
N ALA A 30 2.44 18.71 -2.09
CA ALA A 30 3.78 18.17 -2.31
C ALA A 30 3.77 16.64 -2.37
N MET A 31 2.95 16.00 -1.53
CA MET A 31 2.75 14.55 -1.53
C MET A 31 2.02 14.08 -2.80
N ILE A 32 0.94 14.78 -3.18
CA ILE A 32 0.23 14.52 -4.44
C ILE A 32 1.22 14.62 -5.60
N ASN A 33 2.04 15.66 -5.65
CA ASN A 33 3.03 15.85 -6.72
C ASN A 33 4.09 14.75 -6.76
N ILE A 34 4.53 14.21 -5.62
CA ILE A 34 5.48 13.09 -5.58
C ILE A 34 4.84 11.81 -6.12
N ILE A 35 3.64 11.46 -5.64
CA ILE A 35 2.94 10.26 -6.09
C ILE A 35 2.54 10.41 -7.57
N ALA A 36 2.07 11.59 -7.98
CA ALA A 36 1.71 11.91 -9.35
C ALA A 36 2.94 11.89 -10.28
N SER A 37 4.05 12.54 -9.93
CA SER A 37 5.25 12.56 -10.78
C SER A 37 5.84 11.16 -11.00
N LYS A 38 5.65 10.24 -10.03
CA LYS A 38 6.16 8.87 -10.13
C LYS A 38 5.20 7.87 -10.77
N ILE A 39 3.88 8.16 -10.80
CA ILE A 39 2.86 7.14 -11.18
C ILE A 39 1.80 7.67 -12.17
N LYS A 40 1.63 8.97 -12.37
CA LYS A 40 0.52 9.56 -13.16
C LYS A 40 0.50 9.20 -14.64
N ASN A 41 1.62 8.71 -15.19
CA ASN A 41 1.73 8.26 -16.59
C ASN A 41 1.78 6.72 -16.73
N ALA A 42 1.62 6.00 -15.63
CA ALA A 42 1.59 4.55 -15.64
C ALA A 42 0.21 4.07 -16.14
N GLU A 43 0.16 3.26 -17.20
CA GLU A 43 -1.07 2.57 -17.59
C GLU A 43 -1.65 1.81 -16.38
N THR A 44 -2.98 1.61 -16.32
CA THR A 44 -3.64 0.90 -15.20
C THR A 44 -2.99 -0.46 -14.87
N VAL A 45 -2.46 -1.14 -15.89
CA VAL A 45 -1.75 -2.41 -15.75
C VAL A 45 -0.52 -2.27 -14.85
N ILE A 46 0.23 -1.18 -14.98
CA ILE A 46 1.48 -0.92 -14.25
C ILE A 46 1.30 0.00 -13.03
N PHE A 47 0.14 0.63 -12.85
CA PHE A 47 -0.13 1.54 -11.73
C PHE A 47 0.09 0.88 -10.37
N TYR A 48 -0.48 -0.31 -10.15
CA TYR A 48 -0.34 -1.04 -8.88
C TYR A 48 1.14 -1.34 -8.59
N ASP A 49 1.86 -1.88 -9.57
CA ASP A 49 3.26 -2.28 -9.42
C ASP A 49 4.17 -1.05 -9.18
N ALA A 50 3.89 0.08 -9.87
CA ALA A 50 4.55 1.35 -9.64
C ALA A 50 4.26 1.92 -8.24
N PHE A 51 3.03 1.79 -7.75
CA PHE A 51 2.64 2.22 -6.41
C PHE A 51 3.33 1.39 -5.32
N ILE A 52 3.37 0.07 -5.46
CA ILE A 52 4.10 -0.81 -4.53
C ILE A 52 5.61 -0.51 -4.57
N THR A 53 6.17 -0.23 -5.75
CA THR A 53 7.57 0.19 -5.89
C THR A 53 7.83 1.50 -5.16
N LEU A 54 6.90 2.45 -5.25
CA LEU A 54 6.98 3.70 -4.51
C LEU A 54 6.93 3.46 -3.00
N CYS A 55 6.02 2.61 -2.51
CA CYS A 55 5.99 2.21 -1.10
C CYS A 55 7.36 1.71 -0.62
N LYS A 56 8.01 0.82 -1.38
CA LYS A 56 9.33 0.29 -1.04
C LYS A 56 10.42 1.36 -0.97
N GLN A 57 10.39 2.35 -1.88
CA GLN A 57 11.33 3.47 -1.86
C GLN A 57 11.23 4.31 -0.57
N TYR A 58 10.05 4.32 0.06
CA TYR A 58 9.78 5.00 1.33
C TYR A 58 9.72 4.01 2.52
N HIS A 59 10.39 2.87 2.41
CA HIS A 59 10.48 1.84 3.45
C HIS A 59 9.12 1.30 3.93
N VAL A 60 8.15 1.26 3.02
CA VAL A 60 6.83 0.63 3.23
C VAL A 60 6.76 -0.67 2.43
N ASP A 61 6.62 -1.79 3.12
CA ASP A 61 6.56 -3.13 2.52
C ASP A 61 5.22 -3.81 2.81
N VAL A 62 4.81 -4.73 1.94
CA VAL A 62 3.64 -5.58 2.15
C VAL A 62 4.08 -7.03 2.15
N LYS A 63 3.71 -7.75 3.21
CA LYS A 63 3.89 -9.20 3.31
C LYS A 63 2.54 -9.89 3.42
N CYS A 64 2.38 -10.96 2.69
CA CYS A 64 1.17 -11.76 2.68
C CYS A 64 1.57 -13.20 3.01
N TYR A 65 0.83 -13.84 3.91
CA TYR A 65 0.99 -15.27 4.18
C TYR A 65 -0.34 -15.90 4.57
N GLU A 66 -0.42 -17.21 4.38
CA GLU A 66 -1.55 -18.04 4.74
C GLU A 66 -1.09 -19.02 5.80
N GLU A 67 -1.91 -19.21 6.85
CA GLU A 67 -1.66 -20.14 7.93
C GLU A 67 -2.90 -21.01 8.15
N THR A 68 -2.72 -22.33 8.08
CA THR A 68 -3.78 -23.30 8.40
C THR A 68 -3.50 -23.92 9.78
N LYS A 69 -4.42 -23.71 10.72
CA LYS A 69 -4.40 -24.29 12.07
C LYS A 69 -5.72 -25.00 12.33
N GLU A 70 -5.65 -26.25 12.81
CA GLU A 70 -6.83 -27.04 13.20
C GLU A 70 -7.91 -27.12 12.11
N GLY A 71 -7.51 -27.19 10.84
CA GLY A 71 -8.41 -27.24 9.69
C GLY A 71 -9.03 -25.90 9.28
N GLN A 72 -8.71 -24.81 9.97
CA GLN A 72 -9.10 -23.45 9.59
C GLN A 72 -7.93 -22.72 8.94
N THR A 73 -8.18 -22.14 7.77
CA THR A 73 -7.18 -21.38 7.02
C THR A 73 -7.41 -19.88 7.25
N SER A 74 -6.34 -19.18 7.59
CA SER A 74 -6.31 -17.74 7.80
C SER A 74 -5.31 -17.10 6.85
N CYS A 75 -5.76 -16.07 6.15
CA CYS A 75 -4.95 -15.23 5.28
C CYS A 75 -4.60 -13.95 6.05
N THR A 76 -3.33 -13.59 6.10
CA THR A 76 -2.84 -12.39 6.79
C THR A 76 -2.05 -11.52 5.83
N ILE A 77 -2.35 -10.21 5.85
CA ILE A 77 -1.58 -9.17 5.18
C ILE A 77 -0.97 -8.28 6.25
N ILE A 78 0.33 -8.09 6.20
CA ILE A 78 1.09 -7.19 7.06
C ILE A 78 1.67 -6.06 6.20
N ILE A 79 1.39 -4.82 6.60
CA ILE A 79 2.10 -3.64 6.10
C ILE A 79 3.20 -3.32 7.09
N LYS A 80 4.43 -3.31 6.60
CA LYS A 80 5.62 -2.95 7.34
C LYS A 80 6.02 -1.52 7.05
N LYS A 81 6.47 -0.83 8.08
CA LYS A 81 7.10 0.49 8.00
C LYS A 81 8.49 0.40 8.64
N ASP A 82 9.54 0.74 7.90
CA ASP A 82 10.93 0.65 8.38
C ASP A 82 11.28 -0.76 8.91
N ASN A 83 10.78 -1.80 8.24
CA ASN A 83 10.84 -3.23 8.61
C ASN A 83 10.03 -3.67 9.83
N TYR A 84 9.43 -2.76 10.59
CA TYR A 84 8.54 -3.04 11.71
C TYR A 84 7.11 -3.27 11.22
N ASP A 85 6.39 -4.19 11.87
CA ASP A 85 4.98 -4.43 11.57
C ASP A 85 4.17 -3.21 12.01
N TYR A 86 3.57 -2.51 11.05
CA TYR A 86 2.81 -1.29 11.29
C TYR A 86 1.31 -1.56 11.34
N TYR A 87 0.84 -2.45 10.45
CA TYR A 87 -0.56 -2.83 10.37
C TYR A 87 -0.67 -4.28 9.94
N SER A 88 -1.62 -5.02 10.53
CA SER A 88 -1.98 -6.36 10.10
C SER A 88 -3.50 -6.45 9.89
N MET A 89 -3.90 -7.25 8.90
CA MET A 89 -5.29 -7.66 8.72
C MET A 89 -5.33 -9.16 8.44
N SER A 90 -6.25 -9.85 9.11
CA SER A 90 -6.46 -11.29 8.96
C SER A 90 -7.90 -11.59 8.57
N TYR A 91 -8.09 -12.62 7.74
CA TYR A 91 -9.40 -13.06 7.24
C TYR A 91 -9.34 -14.52 6.78
N THR A 92 -10.48 -15.21 6.73
CA THR A 92 -10.51 -16.65 6.44
C THR A 92 -10.69 -16.98 4.95
N ALA A 93 -11.40 -16.12 4.20
CA ALA A 93 -11.67 -16.35 2.78
C ALA A 93 -10.49 -15.91 1.90
N ARG A 94 -9.79 -16.88 1.27
CA ARG A 94 -8.62 -16.63 0.40
C ARG A 94 -8.93 -15.72 -0.80
N ASP A 95 -10.15 -15.76 -1.30
CA ASP A 95 -10.64 -14.99 -2.44
C ASP A 95 -11.25 -13.63 -2.07
N LYS A 96 -11.21 -13.27 -0.77
CA LYS A 96 -11.69 -11.98 -0.28
C LYS A 96 -10.99 -10.85 -1.03
N ASP A 97 -11.79 -9.98 -1.64
CA ASP A 97 -11.29 -8.75 -2.24
C ASP A 97 -10.91 -7.77 -1.12
N VAL A 98 -9.62 -7.47 -1.03
CA VAL A 98 -9.05 -6.54 -0.03
C VAL A 98 -8.63 -5.21 -0.64
N THR A 99 -8.97 -4.97 -1.91
CA THR A 99 -8.46 -3.84 -2.70
C THR A 99 -8.62 -2.50 -2.01
N LEU A 100 -9.83 -2.20 -1.53
CA LEU A 100 -10.14 -0.91 -0.91
C LEU A 100 -9.42 -0.74 0.42
N ALA A 101 -9.43 -1.77 1.26
CA ALA A 101 -8.78 -1.75 2.57
C ALA A 101 -7.26 -1.57 2.43
N LEU A 102 -6.65 -2.31 1.48
CA LEU A 102 -5.23 -2.25 1.21
C LEU A 102 -4.84 -0.90 0.59
N ALA A 103 -5.60 -0.38 -0.38
CA ALA A 103 -5.34 0.91 -1.00
C ALA A 103 -5.38 2.05 0.04
N ALA A 104 -6.41 2.06 0.90
CA ALA A 104 -6.55 3.06 1.96
C ALA A 104 -5.37 3.03 2.92
N LYS A 105 -5.03 1.86 3.46
CA LYS A 105 -3.97 1.77 4.46
C LYS A 105 -2.59 2.01 3.85
N LEU A 106 -2.31 1.53 2.64
CA LEU A 106 -1.03 1.82 1.98
C LEU A 106 -0.87 3.31 1.67
N TYR A 107 -1.92 3.97 1.20
CA TYR A 107 -1.88 5.41 0.95
C TYR A 107 -1.58 6.18 2.24
N GLU A 108 -2.28 5.87 3.32
CA GLU A 108 -2.05 6.47 4.65
C GLU A 108 -0.59 6.31 5.10
N VAL A 109 -0.07 5.07 5.10
CA VAL A 109 1.30 4.79 5.57
C VAL A 109 2.35 5.46 4.69
N LEU A 110 2.17 5.41 3.37
CA LEU A 110 3.07 6.08 2.42
C LEU A 110 3.06 7.60 2.62
N SER A 111 1.88 8.20 2.82
CA SER A 111 1.72 9.64 3.05
C SER A 111 2.51 10.09 4.27
N ILE A 112 2.39 9.36 5.38
CA ILE A 112 3.13 9.62 6.62
C ILE A 112 4.64 9.54 6.38
N GLN A 113 5.12 8.54 5.63
CA GLN A 113 6.57 8.40 5.37
C GLN A 113 7.12 9.51 4.49
N ILE A 114 6.40 9.90 3.43
CA ILE A 114 6.79 11.02 2.59
C ILE A 114 6.90 12.31 3.42
N GLN A 115 5.91 12.59 4.27
CA GLN A 115 5.90 13.77 5.13
C GLN A 115 7.05 13.76 6.15
N ASN A 116 7.29 12.63 6.80
CA ASN A 116 8.41 12.48 7.74
C ASN A 116 9.76 12.75 7.05
N GLU A 117 9.98 12.19 5.86
CA GLU A 117 11.20 12.45 5.11
C GLU A 117 11.35 13.91 4.71
N GLN A 118 10.26 14.57 4.29
CA GLN A 118 10.28 15.98 3.93
C GLN A 118 10.62 16.86 5.15
N PHE A 119 10.03 16.56 6.30
CA PHE A 119 10.31 17.26 7.56
C PHE A 119 11.77 17.08 8.00
N ILE A 120 12.31 15.85 7.94
CA ILE A 120 13.73 15.61 8.26
C ILE A 120 14.64 16.39 7.29
N LYS A 121 14.29 16.44 6.00
CA LYS A 121 15.04 17.21 4.98
C LYS A 121 14.98 18.72 5.22
N SER A 122 13.86 19.25 5.74
CA SER A 122 13.74 20.68 6.03
C SER A 122 14.53 21.11 7.27
N ILE A 123 14.64 20.25 8.30
CA ILE A 123 15.46 20.54 9.49
C ILE A 123 16.96 20.45 9.22
N LYS A 124 17.38 19.61 8.27
CA LYS A 124 18.79 19.43 7.89
C LYS A 124 19.33 20.51 6.94
N ARG A 125 18.50 21.47 6.53
CA ARG A 125 18.87 22.62 5.71
C ARG A 125 19.09 23.84 6.59
#